data_AF-A0A7J5DZV8-F1
#
_entry.id   AF-A0A7J5DZV8-F1
#
_cell.length_a   1.000
_cell.length_b   1.000
_cell.length_c   1.000
_cell.angle_alpha   90.00
_cell.angle_beta   90.00
_cell.angle_gamma   90.00
#
_symmetry.space_group_name_H-M   'P 1'
#
loop_
_entity.id
_entity.type
_entity.pdbx_description
1 polymer ?
#
loop_
_entity_poly.entity_id
_entity_poly.type
_entity_poly.pdbx_seq_one_letter_code
_entity_poly.pdbx_strand_id
1 'polypeptide(L)' 'MTPATTLLLLAALAAPLVALALLTGAGERRRSPRWDVAIVAGAFFPVTWAVWYLRDGRD' A
#
# COMPACT_ATOMS: atom_id res chain seq x y z
N MET A 1 -6.78 -0.86 29.83
CA MET A 1 -6.56 0.12 28.74
C MET A 1 -7.86 0.85 28.49
N THR A 2 -7.82 2.17 28.25
CA THR A 2 -9.04 2.92 27.91
C THR A 2 -9.41 2.68 26.44
N PRO A 3 -10.68 2.89 26.04
CA PRO A 3 -11.09 2.82 24.64
C PRO A 3 -10.29 3.79 23.76
N ALA A 4 -9.96 4.99 24.28
CA ALA A 4 -9.14 5.97 23.59
C ALA A 4 -7.72 5.45 23.28
N THR A 5 -7.04 4.83 24.27
CA THR A 5 -5.72 4.22 24.04
C THR A 5 -5.78 3.12 22.98
N THR A 6 -6.84 2.33 22.97
CA THR A 6 -7.02 1.24 21.98
C THR A 6 -7.17 1.80 20.57
N LEU A 7 -8.01 2.83 20.37
CA LEU A 7 -8.15 3.50 19.08
C LEU A 7 -6.84 4.12 18.59
N LEU A 8 -6.09 4.74 19.50
CA LEU A 8 -4.81 5.37 19.17
C LEU A 8 -3.78 4.33 18.68
N LEU A 9 -3.73 3.16 19.32
CA LEU A 9 -2.85 2.06 18.89
C LEU A 9 -3.28 1.48 17.54
N LEU A 10 -4.58 1.30 17.31
CA LEU A 10 -5.09 0.84 16.02
C LEU A 10 -4.79 1.84 14.90
N ALA A 11 -4.97 3.15 15.16
CA ALA A 11 -4.64 4.19 14.20
C ALA A 11 -3.13 4.24 13.91
N ALA A 12 -2.29 4.14 14.95
CA ALA A 12 -0.84 4.09 14.81
C ALA A 12 -0.37 2.89 13.97
N LEU A 13 -1.03 1.73 14.12
CA LEU A 13 -0.74 0.54 13.32
C LEU A 13 -1.28 0.64 11.88
N ALA A 14 -2.49 1.17 11.71
CA ALA A 14 -3.15 1.25 10.40
C ALA A 14 -2.56 2.36 9.51
N ALA A 15 -2.14 3.48 10.09
CA ALA A 15 -1.59 4.62 9.36
C ALA A 15 -0.46 4.26 8.37
N PRO A 16 0.61 3.54 8.77
CA PRO A 16 1.65 3.13 7.83
C PRO A 16 1.14 2.17 6.75
N LEU A 17 0.22 1.25 7.10
CA LEU A 17 -0.35 0.31 6.13
C LEU A 17 -1.18 1.03 5.06
N VAL A 18 -2.00 2.00 5.48
CA VAL A 18 -2.78 2.85 4.57
C VAL A 18 -1.85 3.69 3.70
N ALA A 19 -0.82 4.29 4.28
CA ALA A 19 0.16 5.07 3.53
C ALA A 19 0.85 4.22 2.44
N LEU A 20 1.28 3.00 2.78
CA LEU A 20 1.90 2.08 1.82
C LEU A 20 0.92 1.66 0.72
N ALA A 21 -0.33 1.35 1.07
CA ALA A 21 -1.36 1.01 0.08
C ALA A 21 -1.61 2.16 -0.91
N LEU A 22 -1.70 3.40 -0.42
CA LEU A 22 -1.89 4.59 -1.24
C LEU A 22 -0.66 4.87 -2.13
N LEU A 23 0.55 4.74 -1.58
CA LEU A 23 1.79 4.93 -2.34
C LEU A 23 1.94 3.88 -3.45
N THR A 24 1.61 2.62 -3.17
CA THR A 24 1.65 1.57 -4.20
C THR A 24 0.60 1.80 -5.28
N GLY A 25 -0.65 2.12 -4.90
CA GLY A 25 -1.68 2.45 -5.88
C GLY A 25 -1.32 3.67 -6.73
N ALA A 26 -0.76 4.72 -6.13
CA ALA A 26 -0.27 5.89 -6.85
C ALA A 26 0.91 5.54 -7.78
N GLY A 27 1.82 4.68 -7.34
CA GLY A 27 2.93 4.18 -8.16
C GLY A 27 2.44 3.35 -9.35
N GLU A 28 1.43 2.51 -9.16
CA GLU A 28 0.82 1.74 -10.26
C GLU A 28 0.07 2.68 -11.21
N ARG A 29 -0.64 3.69 -10.69
CA ARG A 29 -1.35 4.67 -11.53
C ARG A 29 -0.42 5.50 -12.40
N ARG A 30 0.84 5.67 -11.99
CA ARG A 30 1.89 6.30 -12.80
C ARG A 30 2.44 5.36 -13.89
N ARG A 31 2.45 4.04 -13.64
CA ARG A 31 2.91 3.02 -14.60
C ARG A 31 1.82 2.58 -15.58
N SER A 32 0.56 2.66 -15.18
CA SER A 32 -0.61 2.20 -15.92
C SER A 32 -1.73 3.25 -15.95
N PRO A 33 -2.42 3.46 -17.09
CA PRO A 33 -3.54 4.38 -17.19
C PRO A 33 -4.81 3.91 -16.45
N ARG A 34 -4.85 2.67 -15.94
CA ARG A 34 -6.06 2.00 -15.48
C ARG A 34 -6.27 2.14 -13.96
N TRP A 35 -7.41 2.69 -13.55
CA TRP A 35 -7.72 2.95 -12.13
C TRP A 35 -8.07 1.70 -11.34
N ASP A 36 -8.79 0.76 -11.95
CA ASP A 36 -9.06 -0.57 -11.41
C ASP A 36 -7.77 -1.29 -11.04
N VAL A 37 -6.76 -1.26 -11.91
CA VAL A 37 -5.45 -1.86 -11.65
C VAL A 37 -4.73 -1.17 -10.50
N ALA A 38 -4.77 0.17 -10.44
CA ALA A 38 -4.16 0.94 -9.35
C ALA A 38 -4.80 0.64 -7.98
N ILE A 39 -6.13 0.49 -7.93
CA ILE A 39 -6.85 0.13 -6.71
C ILE A 39 -6.46 -1.28 -6.25
N VAL A 40 -6.44 -2.25 -7.16
CA VAL A 40 -6.01 -3.62 -6.86
C VAL A 40 -4.55 -3.63 -6.38
N ALA A 41 -3.65 -2.90 -7.03
CA ALA A 41 -2.27 -2.78 -6.62
C ALA A 41 -2.11 -2.20 -5.20
N GLY A 42 -2.89 -1.18 -4.85
CA GLY A 42 -2.92 -0.64 -3.50
C GLY A 42 -3.48 -1.62 -2.46
N ALA A 43 -4.56 -2.31 -2.77
CA ALA A 43 -5.15 -3.32 -1.88
C ALA A 43 -4.20 -4.51 -1.62
N PHE A 44 -3.45 -4.91 -2.64
CA PHE A 44 -2.45 -5.98 -2.58
C PHE A 44 -1.02 -5.44 -2.52
N PHE A 45 -0.81 -4.30 -1.84
CA PHE A 45 0.47 -3.57 -1.86
C PHE A 45 1.72 -4.42 -1.53
N PRO A 46 1.72 -5.40 -0.61
CA PRO A 46 2.93 -6.17 -0.32
C PRO A 46 3.35 -7.03 -1.52
N VAL A 47 2.36 -7.60 -2.22
CA VAL A 47 2.59 -8.45 -3.40
C VAL A 47 3.06 -7.59 -4.57
N THR A 48 2.39 -6.47 -4.84
CA THR A 48 2.80 -5.54 -5.90
C THR A 48 4.21 -5.03 -5.66
N TRP A 49 4.55 -4.66 -4.43
CA TRP A 49 5.90 -4.22 -4.07
C TRP A 49 6.95 -5.31 -4.30
N ALA A 50 6.69 -6.56 -3.90
CA ALA A 50 7.61 -7.67 -4.13
C ALA A 50 7.82 -7.95 -5.63
N VAL A 51 6.75 -7.87 -6.43
CA VAL A 51 6.84 -8.01 -7.90
C VAL A 51 7.70 -6.92 -8.50
N TRP A 52 7.52 -5.65 -8.11
CA TRP A 52 8.36 -4.55 -8.57
C TRP A 52 9.81 -4.73 -8.14
N TYR A 53 10.08 -5.06 -6.87
CA TYR A 53 11.44 -5.29 -6.38
C TYR A 53 12.18 -6.37 -7.19
N LEU A 54 11.52 -7.48 -7.47
CA LEU A 54 12.08 -8.56 -8.29
C LEU A 54 12.22 -8.20 -9.76
N ARG A 55 11.38 -7.30 -10.28
CA ARG A 55 11.45 -6.87 -11.68
C ARG A 55 12.55 -5.83 -11.87
N ASP A 56 12.56 -4.80 -11.02
CA ASP A 56 13.51 -3.70 -11.05
C ASP A 56 14.94 -4.16 -10.70
N GLY A 57 15.08 -5.26 -9.93
CA GLY A 57 16.38 -5.86 -9.62
C GLY A 57 16.91 -6.86 -10.64
N ARG A 58 16.18 -7.13 -11.73
CA ARG A 58 16.63 -7.99 -12.86
C ARG A 58 17.22 -7.20 -14.02
N ASP A 59 17.10 -5.88 -14.00
CA ASP A 59 17.70 -4.94 -14.95
C ASP A 59 19.02 -4.38 -14.39
#